data_AF-A0AA96E703-F1
#
_entry.id   AF-A0AA96E703-F1
#
_cell.length_a   1.000
_cell.length_b   1.000
_cell.length_c   1.000
_cell.angle_alpha   90.00
_cell.angle_beta   90.00
_cell.angle_gamma   90.00
#
_symmetry.space_group_name_H-M   'P 1'
#
loop_
_entity.id
_entity.type
_entity.pdbx_description
1 polymer ?
#
loop_
_entity_poly.entity_id
_entity_poly.type
_entity_poly.pdbx_seq_one_letter_code
_entity_poly.pdbx_strand_id
1 'polypeptide(L)'
;MTDSTGAPLEDAVVEVHYAGAAAPAREGQIYQRGAAFHPHVLTVPAGSYVSFPNQDTTRHHVYSFSPAKTFELNLYLQETPEPVLFDKPGVVVLGCNIHDQMQAFIVVTDAPFADKTGPDGVVQTPTLPEGEHAVRVWHPRLDDRQQIWWEGNISGDQPLNVQLELNALTPETPPLSPLQQRFHQANEH
;
A
#
# COMPACT_ATOMS: atom_id res chain seq x y z
N MET A 1 6.83 -4.42 14.59
CA MET A 1 7.40 -4.70 13.26
C MET A 1 8.65 -3.87 13.08
N THR A 2 9.76 -4.51 12.75
CA THR A 2 11.05 -3.81 12.53
C THR A 2 11.77 -4.31 11.30
N ASP A 3 12.69 -3.53 10.76
CA ASP A 3 13.65 -4.01 9.75
C ASP A 3 14.85 -4.73 10.37
N SER A 4 15.78 -5.19 9.54
CA SER A 4 17.03 -5.84 9.93
C SER A 4 17.96 -4.97 10.79
N THR A 5 17.77 -3.64 10.83
CA THR A 5 18.50 -2.72 11.70
C THR A 5 17.82 -2.50 13.06
N GLY A 6 16.59 -2.99 13.21
CA GLY A 6 15.76 -2.80 14.41
C GLY A 6 14.92 -1.52 14.36
N ALA A 7 14.91 -0.78 13.26
CA ALA A 7 14.06 0.40 13.10
C ALA A 7 12.59 0.00 12.92
N PRO A 8 11.62 0.76 13.47
CA PRO A 8 10.20 0.47 13.30
C PRO A 8 9.80 0.56 11.81
N LEU A 9 8.90 -0.33 11.40
CA LEU A 9 8.37 -0.36 10.03
C LEU A 9 6.92 0.08 9.99
N GLU A 10 6.68 1.29 9.48
CA GLU A 10 5.36 1.77 9.08
C GLU A 10 4.88 1.06 7.79
N ASP A 11 3.58 1.05 7.54
CA ASP A 11 2.96 0.57 6.30
C ASP A 11 3.16 -0.93 6.00
N ALA A 12 3.63 -1.72 6.97
CA ALA A 12 3.61 -3.18 6.87
C ALA A 12 2.16 -3.67 7.07
N VAL A 13 1.60 -4.32 6.05
CA VAL A 13 0.26 -4.89 6.11
C VAL A 13 0.33 -6.25 6.80
N VAL A 14 -0.46 -6.40 7.86
CA VAL A 14 -0.57 -7.62 8.65
C VAL A 14 -1.95 -8.22 8.42
N GLU A 15 -1.99 -9.46 7.96
CA GLU A 15 -3.19 -10.28 7.87
C GLU A 15 -3.19 -11.30 9.00
N VAL A 16 -4.32 -11.49 9.66
CA VAL A 16 -4.52 -12.59 10.63
C VAL A 16 -5.70 -13.44 10.18
N HIS A 17 -5.42 -14.72 9.96
CA HIS A 17 -6.36 -15.72 9.45
C HIS A 17 -6.85 -16.60 10.59
N TYR A 18 -8.05 -16.30 11.09
CA TYR A 18 -8.74 -17.07 12.13
C TYR A 18 -10.10 -17.59 11.63
N ALA A 19 -10.74 -18.47 12.39
CA ALA A 19 -12.08 -18.95 12.05
C ALA A 19 -13.10 -17.79 12.13
N GLY A 20 -13.49 -17.26 10.96
CA GLY A 20 -14.39 -16.12 10.83
C GLY A 20 -14.67 -15.82 9.36
N ALA A 21 -15.69 -15.00 9.10
CA ALA A 21 -15.90 -14.47 7.76
C ALA A 21 -14.81 -13.45 7.42
N ALA A 22 -14.47 -13.35 6.13
CA ALA A 22 -13.67 -12.23 5.62
C ALA A 22 -14.30 -10.89 6.05
N ALA A 23 -13.46 -9.88 6.28
CA ALA A 23 -13.95 -8.56 6.60
C ALA A 23 -14.90 -8.05 5.49
N PRO A 24 -15.99 -7.34 5.83
CA PRO A 24 -16.93 -6.85 4.83
C PRO A 24 -16.28 -5.83 3.91
N ALA A 25 -16.66 -5.84 2.64
CA ALA A 25 -16.25 -4.84 1.66
C ALA A 25 -16.55 -3.42 2.16
N ARG A 26 -15.68 -2.49 1.82
CA ARG A 26 -15.79 -1.08 2.21
C ARG A 26 -15.29 -0.16 1.10
N GLU A 27 -15.57 1.13 1.26
CA GLU A 27 -14.98 2.15 0.40
C GLU A 27 -13.55 2.46 0.83
N GLY A 28 -12.68 2.64 -0.15
CA GLY A 28 -11.31 3.10 0.00
C GLY A 28 -11.03 4.33 -0.87
N GLN A 29 -9.91 4.98 -0.60
CA GLN A 29 -9.47 6.12 -1.39
C GLN A 29 -7.95 6.17 -1.47
N ILE A 30 -7.43 6.41 -2.68
CA ILE A 30 -6.04 6.81 -2.92
C ILE A 30 -6.08 8.08 -3.76
N TYR A 31 -5.66 9.21 -3.21
CA TYR A 31 -5.66 10.49 -3.91
C TYR A 31 -4.27 10.86 -4.42
N GLN A 32 -4.20 11.65 -5.49
CA GLN A 32 -2.95 12.22 -5.98
C GLN A 32 -2.74 13.60 -5.37
N ARG A 33 -1.60 13.84 -4.73
CA ARG A 33 -1.21 15.15 -4.21
C ARG A 33 0.31 15.28 -4.15
N GLY A 34 0.84 16.38 -4.67
CA GLY A 34 2.27 16.65 -4.74
C GLY A 34 3.00 15.65 -5.62
N ALA A 35 2.38 15.21 -6.74
CA ALA A 35 2.93 14.15 -7.60
C ALA A 35 3.29 12.88 -6.83
N ALA A 36 2.41 12.48 -5.90
CA ALA A 36 2.48 11.24 -5.14
C ALA A 36 1.06 10.70 -4.88
N PHE A 37 0.96 9.39 -4.66
CA PHE A 37 -0.27 8.74 -4.24
C PHE A 37 -0.36 8.69 -2.71
N HIS A 38 -1.55 8.93 -2.17
CA HIS A 38 -1.80 8.96 -0.73
C HIS A 38 -3.08 8.20 -0.37
N PRO A 39 -3.06 7.28 0.62
CA PRO A 39 -1.85 6.79 1.29
C PRO A 39 -0.94 5.99 0.34
N HIS A 40 0.32 5.80 0.72
CA HIS A 40 1.26 4.98 -0.05
C HIS A 40 0.85 3.49 0.00
N VAL A 41 0.37 3.02 1.15
CA VAL A 41 -0.22 1.69 1.31
C VAL A 41 -1.66 1.78 1.82
N LEU A 42 -2.56 1.18 1.04
CA LEU A 42 -3.95 0.93 1.41
C LEU A 42 -4.17 -0.58 1.55
N THR A 43 -4.86 -1.01 2.58
CA THR A 43 -5.41 -2.38 2.68
C THR A 43 -6.93 -2.31 2.62
N VAL A 44 -7.57 -3.20 1.86
CA VAL A 44 -9.04 -3.30 1.71
C VAL A 44 -9.48 -4.77 1.59
N PRO A 45 -10.64 -5.15 2.14
CA PRO A 45 -11.22 -6.47 1.89
C PRO A 45 -11.63 -6.66 0.42
N ALA A 46 -11.60 -7.89 -0.08
CA ALA A 46 -12.12 -8.21 -1.40
C ALA A 46 -13.60 -7.80 -1.54
N GLY A 47 -13.95 -7.26 -2.70
CA GLY A 47 -15.26 -6.66 -3.00
C GLY A 47 -15.34 -5.15 -2.73
N SER A 48 -14.26 -4.54 -2.21
CA SER A 48 -14.20 -3.10 -1.92
C SER A 48 -14.07 -2.27 -3.19
N TYR A 49 -14.59 -1.04 -3.17
CA TYR A 49 -14.37 -0.04 -4.20
C TYR A 49 -13.33 0.99 -3.73
N VAL A 50 -12.44 1.43 -4.62
CA VAL A 50 -11.44 2.46 -4.31
C VAL A 50 -11.59 3.62 -5.29
N SER A 51 -11.73 4.83 -4.74
CA SER A 51 -11.78 6.08 -5.50
C SER A 51 -10.39 6.69 -5.65
N PHE A 52 -10.17 7.41 -6.76
CA PHE A 52 -8.88 8.02 -7.08
C PHE A 52 -9.00 9.53 -7.38
N PRO A 53 -9.38 10.39 -6.42
CA PRO A 53 -9.48 11.82 -6.70
C PRO A 53 -8.09 12.44 -6.91
N ASN A 54 -8.01 13.38 -7.83
CA ASN A 54 -6.80 14.14 -8.08
C ASN A 54 -6.90 15.50 -7.36
N GLN A 55 -5.98 15.74 -6.42
CA GLN A 55 -5.87 16.99 -5.64
C GLN A 55 -4.75 17.90 -6.15
N ASP A 56 -4.09 17.54 -7.25
CA ASP A 56 -3.09 18.37 -7.93
C ASP A 56 -3.73 19.24 -9.02
N THR A 57 -2.98 20.25 -9.44
CA THR A 57 -3.30 21.07 -10.62
C THR A 57 -2.77 20.46 -11.92
N THR A 58 -2.10 19.31 -11.83
CA THR A 58 -1.58 18.52 -12.95
C THR A 58 -2.47 17.31 -13.18
N ARG A 59 -2.71 16.95 -14.45
CA ARG A 59 -3.42 15.70 -14.77
C ARG A 59 -2.61 14.51 -14.35
N HIS A 60 -3.25 13.46 -13.82
CA HIS A 60 -2.58 12.21 -13.50
C HIS A 60 -3.25 11.03 -14.18
N HIS A 61 -2.44 10.02 -14.47
CA HIS A 61 -2.89 8.71 -14.91
C HIS A 61 -2.74 7.75 -13.73
N VAL A 62 -3.71 6.87 -13.51
CA VAL A 62 -3.60 5.77 -12.54
C VAL A 62 -3.80 4.44 -13.27
N TYR A 63 -2.83 3.54 -13.16
CA TYR A 63 -2.93 2.20 -13.73
C TYR A 63 -2.41 1.13 -12.78
N SER A 64 -2.78 -0.12 -13.08
CA SER A 64 -2.11 -1.30 -12.58
C SER A 64 -2.09 -2.41 -13.62
N PHE A 65 -1.02 -3.21 -13.60
CA PHE A 65 -0.90 -4.47 -14.35
C PHE A 65 -0.80 -5.69 -13.42
N SER A 66 -1.08 -5.52 -12.13
CA SER A 66 -1.01 -6.62 -11.16
C SER A 66 -2.04 -7.71 -11.49
N PRO A 67 -1.71 -9.00 -11.30
CA PRO A 67 -2.66 -10.09 -11.51
C PRO A 67 -3.93 -10.03 -10.64
N ALA A 68 -3.88 -9.31 -9.51
CA ALA A 68 -5.03 -9.05 -8.64
C ALA A 68 -6.00 -8.02 -9.25
N LYS A 69 -5.49 -7.01 -9.97
CA LYS A 69 -6.32 -6.02 -10.67
C LYS A 69 -5.54 -5.34 -11.79
N THR A 70 -5.96 -5.56 -13.03
CA THR A 70 -5.48 -4.77 -14.18
C THR A 70 -6.51 -3.70 -14.53
N PHE A 71 -6.08 -2.44 -14.63
CA PHE A 71 -6.95 -1.31 -15.01
C PHE A 71 -6.12 -0.08 -15.40
N GLU A 72 -6.78 0.90 -16.03
CA GLU A 72 -6.21 2.19 -16.42
C GLU A 72 -7.29 3.28 -16.32
N LEU A 73 -6.95 4.41 -15.71
CA LEU A 73 -7.76 5.62 -15.58
C LEU A 73 -7.06 6.78 -16.30
N ASN A 74 -7.38 6.97 -17.58
CA ASN A 74 -6.77 7.98 -18.45
C ASN A 74 -6.65 9.37 -17.81
N LEU A 75 -5.60 10.12 -18.17
CA LEU A 75 -5.25 11.44 -17.65
C LEU A 75 -6.45 12.34 -17.27
N TYR A 76 -6.64 12.59 -15.97
CA TYR A 76 -7.73 13.41 -15.43
C TYR A 76 -7.23 14.48 -14.45
N LEU A 77 -7.97 15.60 -14.34
CA LEU A 77 -7.62 16.74 -13.48
C LEU A 77 -8.57 16.91 -12.29
N GLN A 78 -9.82 17.33 -12.53
CA GLN A 78 -10.79 17.62 -11.45
C GLN A 78 -11.93 16.61 -11.36
N GLU A 79 -12.25 15.94 -12.47
CA GLU A 79 -13.26 14.88 -12.47
C GLU A 79 -12.64 13.64 -11.82
N THR A 80 -13.23 13.17 -10.73
CA THR A 80 -12.87 11.88 -10.12
C THR A 80 -13.53 10.79 -10.96
N PRO A 81 -12.76 9.84 -11.53
CA PRO A 81 -13.33 8.68 -12.21
C PRO A 81 -14.22 7.85 -11.28
N GLU A 82 -15.09 7.03 -11.85
CA GLU A 82 -15.87 6.06 -11.08
C GLU A 82 -14.94 5.17 -10.23
N PRO A 83 -15.31 4.85 -8.97
CA PRO A 83 -14.54 3.96 -8.13
C PRO A 83 -14.29 2.61 -8.78
N VAL A 84 -13.09 2.07 -8.60
CA VAL A 84 -12.68 0.78 -9.17
C VAL A 84 -12.96 -0.33 -8.16
N LEU A 85 -13.63 -1.40 -8.57
CA LEU A 85 -13.86 -2.60 -7.75
C LEU A 85 -12.57 -3.43 -7.60
N PHE A 86 -12.28 -3.89 -6.38
CA PHE A 86 -11.16 -4.78 -6.04
C PHE A 86 -11.69 -6.07 -5.41
N ASP A 87 -11.88 -7.10 -6.22
CA ASP A 87 -12.59 -8.34 -5.87
C ASP A 87 -11.69 -9.58 -5.76
N LYS A 88 -10.40 -9.46 -6.11
CA LYS A 88 -9.43 -10.55 -6.07
C LYS A 88 -8.32 -10.27 -5.06
N PRO A 89 -8.12 -11.13 -4.05
CA PRO A 89 -7.02 -11.00 -3.10
C PRO A 89 -5.65 -10.95 -3.79
N GLY A 90 -4.75 -10.15 -3.22
CA GLY A 90 -3.39 -9.94 -3.69
C GLY A 90 -2.96 -8.48 -3.66
N VAL A 91 -1.70 -8.25 -4.02
CA VAL A 91 -1.10 -6.92 -4.05
C VAL A 91 -1.30 -6.29 -5.42
N VAL A 92 -1.89 -5.09 -5.44
CA VAL A 92 -2.04 -4.24 -6.60
C VAL A 92 -1.03 -3.11 -6.52
N VAL A 93 -0.10 -3.07 -7.47
CA VAL A 93 0.88 -2.00 -7.61
C VAL A 93 0.28 -0.93 -8.52
N LEU A 94 0.25 0.31 -8.05
CA LEU A 94 -0.23 1.47 -8.79
C LEU A 94 0.94 2.25 -9.38
N GLY A 95 0.75 2.80 -10.57
CA GLY A 95 1.70 3.71 -11.21
C GLY A 95 1.02 4.89 -11.89
N CYS A 96 1.83 5.88 -12.29
CA CYS A 96 1.42 7.01 -13.14
C CYS A 96 2.36 7.13 -14.35
N ASN A 97 1.81 7.12 -15.57
CA ASN A 97 2.63 7.07 -16.80
C ASN A 97 3.46 8.33 -17.05
N ILE A 98 3.15 9.45 -16.40
CA ILE A 98 3.82 10.74 -16.63
C ILE A 98 4.76 11.13 -15.47
N HIS A 99 4.74 10.37 -14.38
CA HIS A 99 5.58 10.58 -13.20
C HIS A 99 6.12 9.23 -12.73
N ASP A 100 7.31 8.86 -13.21
CA ASP A 100 7.91 7.53 -12.98
C ASP A 100 8.08 7.16 -11.48
N GLN A 101 8.07 8.16 -10.60
CA GLN A 101 8.22 7.99 -9.14
C GLN A 101 6.89 7.81 -8.40
N MET A 102 5.74 8.05 -9.06
CA MET A 102 4.43 7.88 -8.43
C MET A 102 4.09 6.39 -8.35
N GLN A 103 4.19 5.85 -7.14
CA GLN A 103 3.82 4.48 -6.83
C GLN A 103 3.04 4.42 -5.51
N ALA A 104 2.06 3.53 -5.46
CA ALA A 104 1.36 3.13 -4.25
C ALA A 104 0.89 1.68 -4.37
N PHE A 105 0.38 1.14 -3.27
CA PHE A 105 0.01 -0.25 -3.18
C PHE A 105 -1.37 -0.39 -2.55
N ILE A 106 -2.18 -1.27 -3.13
CA ILE A 106 -3.43 -1.74 -2.53
C ILE A 106 -3.25 -3.22 -2.23
N VAL A 107 -3.31 -3.59 -0.95
CA VAL A 107 -3.42 -4.98 -0.51
C VAL A 107 -4.90 -5.33 -0.45
N VAL A 108 -5.35 -6.16 -1.38
CA VAL A 108 -6.70 -6.74 -1.36
C VAL A 108 -6.64 -8.04 -0.58
N THR A 109 -7.46 -8.16 0.47
CA THR A 109 -7.39 -9.29 1.40
C THR A 109 -8.73 -10.01 1.54
N ASP A 110 -8.67 -11.32 1.74
CA ASP A 110 -9.80 -12.15 2.19
C ASP A 110 -9.67 -12.55 3.67
N ALA A 111 -8.66 -12.04 4.38
CA ALA A 111 -8.48 -12.30 5.80
C ALA A 111 -9.63 -11.70 6.63
N PRO A 112 -10.06 -12.36 7.71
CA PRO A 112 -10.98 -11.77 8.69
C PRO A 112 -10.46 -10.48 9.33
N PHE A 113 -9.15 -10.36 9.51
CA PHE A 113 -8.49 -9.13 9.97
C PHE A 113 -7.30 -8.79 9.08
N ALA A 114 -7.23 -7.52 8.67
CA ALA A 114 -6.04 -6.93 8.12
C ALA A 114 -5.95 -5.44 8.46
N ASP A 115 -4.76 -5.00 8.84
CA ASP A 115 -4.44 -3.59 9.04
C ASP A 115 -2.95 -3.35 8.80
N LYS A 116 -2.53 -2.08 8.73
CA LYS A 116 -1.13 -1.71 8.58
C LYS A 116 -0.52 -1.24 9.90
N THR A 117 0.78 -1.41 10.03
CA THR A 117 1.55 -0.85 11.13
C THR A 117 1.62 0.68 11.04
N GLY A 118 1.56 1.34 12.20
CA GLY A 118 1.80 2.77 12.32
C GLY A 118 3.29 3.16 12.30
N PRO A 119 3.62 4.44 12.53
CA PRO A 119 5.00 4.96 12.56
C PRO A 119 5.91 4.29 13.60
N ASP A 120 5.33 3.71 14.65
CA ASP A 120 6.03 2.96 15.70
C ASP A 120 6.22 1.48 15.35
N GLY A 121 5.77 1.06 14.16
CA GLY A 121 5.83 -0.32 13.70
C GLY A 121 4.83 -1.25 14.39
N VAL A 122 3.80 -0.70 15.05
CA VAL A 122 2.80 -1.47 15.79
C VAL A 122 1.48 -1.51 15.03
N VAL A 123 0.82 -2.66 15.08
CA VAL A 123 -0.58 -2.85 14.67
C VAL A 123 -1.30 -3.52 15.83
N GLN A 124 -2.52 -3.06 16.14
CA GLN A 124 -3.35 -3.65 17.19
C GLN A 124 -4.34 -4.62 16.56
N THR A 125 -4.30 -5.88 16.97
CA THR A 125 -5.27 -6.88 16.54
C THR A 125 -6.51 -6.84 17.42
N PRO A 126 -7.68 -7.24 16.91
CA PRO A 126 -8.83 -7.53 17.78
C PRO A 126 -8.50 -8.70 18.72
N THR A 127 -9.35 -8.92 19.72
CA THR A 127 -9.31 -10.15 20.50
C THR A 127 -9.53 -11.35 19.58
N LEU A 128 -8.52 -12.20 19.47
CA LEU A 128 -8.56 -13.39 18.61
C LEU A 128 -9.29 -14.53 19.32
N PRO A 129 -9.94 -15.44 18.57
CA PRO A 129 -10.42 -16.71 19.12
C PRO A 129 -9.29 -17.50 19.79
N GLU A 130 -9.64 -18.41 20.71
CA GLU A 130 -8.65 -19.32 21.29
C GLU A 130 -8.00 -20.20 20.20
N GLY A 131 -6.69 -20.41 20.30
CA GLY A 131 -5.90 -21.21 19.35
C GLY A 131 -4.76 -20.44 18.69
N GLU A 132 -4.07 -21.12 17.76
CA GLU A 132 -3.05 -20.52 16.89
C GLU A 132 -3.69 -20.11 15.56
N HIS A 133 -3.38 -18.90 15.11
CA HIS A 133 -3.88 -18.33 13.87
C HIS A 133 -2.73 -17.97 12.95
N ALA A 134 -2.89 -18.24 11.66
CA ALA A 134 -1.88 -17.91 10.67
C ALA A 134 -1.80 -16.39 10.50
N VAL A 135 -0.57 -15.88 10.45
CA VAL A 135 -0.27 -14.47 10.21
C VAL A 135 0.55 -14.37 8.94
N ARG A 136 0.20 -13.41 8.10
CA ARG A 136 0.99 -13.04 6.93
C ARG A 136 1.30 -11.56 7.00
N VAL A 137 2.53 -11.20 6.66
CA VAL A 137 3.01 -9.82 6.68
C VAL A 137 3.59 -9.47 5.32
N TRP A 138 3.16 -8.35 4.77
CA TRP A 138 3.68 -7.80 3.53
C TRP A 138 4.15 -6.36 3.75
N HIS A 139 5.19 -5.97 3.02
CA HIS A 139 5.67 -4.60 3.02
C HIS A 139 6.20 -4.27 1.61
N PRO A 140 6.04 -3.04 1.09
CA PRO A 140 6.49 -2.65 -0.25
C PRO A 140 7.95 -3.01 -0.56
N ARG A 141 8.82 -2.90 0.46
CA ARG A 141 10.26 -3.17 0.40
C ARG A 141 10.65 -4.62 0.72
N LEU A 142 9.71 -5.54 0.90
CA LEU A 142 10.03 -6.93 1.24
C LEU A 142 10.61 -7.71 0.05
N ASP A 143 10.08 -7.46 -1.15
CA ASP A 143 10.54 -8.06 -2.41
C ASP A 143 10.20 -7.13 -3.58
N ASP A 144 11.09 -7.07 -4.58
CA ASP A 144 10.96 -6.16 -5.74
C ASP A 144 9.82 -6.56 -6.67
N ARG A 145 9.32 -7.80 -6.59
CA ARG A 145 8.15 -8.25 -7.36
C ARG A 145 6.84 -8.06 -6.58
N GLN A 146 6.92 -7.64 -5.31
CA GLN A 146 5.80 -7.46 -4.39
C GLN A 146 4.90 -8.71 -4.24
N GLN A 147 5.48 -9.89 -4.40
CA GLN A 147 4.76 -11.18 -4.35
C GLN A 147 5.07 -12.01 -3.10
N ILE A 148 6.10 -11.63 -2.33
CA ILE A 148 6.54 -12.37 -1.15
C ILE A 148 5.85 -11.81 0.09
N TRP A 149 5.47 -12.74 0.97
CA TRP A 149 4.94 -12.46 2.30
C TRP A 149 5.82 -13.16 3.33
N TRP A 150 6.03 -12.53 4.47
CA TRP A 150 6.48 -13.23 5.66
C TRP A 150 5.29 -13.98 6.25
N GLU A 151 5.49 -15.20 6.72
CA GLU A 151 4.42 -16.03 7.29
C GLU A 151 4.82 -16.57 8.66
N GLY A 152 3.86 -16.65 9.57
CA GLY A 152 4.04 -17.17 10.92
C GLY A 152 2.70 -17.43 11.59
N ASN A 153 2.71 -17.57 12.92
CA ASN A 153 1.50 -17.78 13.70
C ASN A 153 1.46 -16.85 14.92
N ILE A 154 0.26 -16.49 15.35
CA ILE A 154 0.00 -15.77 16.60
C ILE A 154 -0.99 -16.57 17.45
N SER A 155 -0.83 -16.54 18.77
CA SER A 155 -1.70 -17.22 19.72
C SER A 155 -2.18 -16.28 20.82
N GLY A 156 -3.50 -16.29 21.05
CA GLY A 156 -4.12 -15.54 22.13
C GLY A 156 -3.76 -14.05 22.15
N ASP A 157 -3.27 -13.58 23.31
CA ASP A 157 -2.94 -12.19 23.62
C ASP A 157 -1.42 -11.90 23.61
N GLN A 158 -0.60 -12.85 23.16
CA GLN A 158 0.85 -12.64 23.13
C GLN A 158 1.25 -11.73 21.96
N PRO A 159 2.06 -10.69 22.21
CA PRO A 159 2.55 -9.84 21.14
C PRO A 159 3.50 -10.62 20.23
N LEU A 160 3.22 -10.61 18.92
CA LEU A 160 4.11 -11.16 17.90
C LEU A 160 5.09 -10.09 17.43
N ASN A 161 6.39 -10.33 17.63
CA ASN A 161 7.46 -9.49 17.09
C ASN A 161 7.97 -10.08 15.78
N VAL A 162 7.86 -9.31 14.70
CA VAL A 162 8.34 -9.69 13.37
C VAL A 162 9.43 -8.71 12.93
N GLN A 163 10.56 -9.27 12.51
CA GLN A 163 11.67 -8.56 11.88
C GLN A 163 11.72 -8.95 10.40
N LEU A 164 11.66 -7.96 9.52
CA LEU A 164 11.71 -8.16 8.07
C LEU A 164 13.08 -7.80 7.51
N GLU A 165 13.62 -8.69 6.68
CA GLU A 165 14.74 -8.35 5.81
C GLU A 165 14.17 -7.64 4.59
N LEU A 166 14.42 -6.34 4.49
CA LEU A 166 13.94 -5.53 3.37
C LEU A 166 14.99 -5.46 2.27
N ASN A 167 14.54 -5.56 1.03
CA ASN A 167 15.37 -5.22 -0.11
C ASN A 167 15.79 -3.75 0.04
N ALA A 168 17.10 -3.52 0.01
CA ALA A 168 17.69 -2.21 0.09
C ALA A 168 17.47 -1.44 -1.22
N LEU A 169 16.24 -1.01 -1.45
CA LEU A 169 15.97 0.16 -2.28
C LEU A 169 15.62 1.28 -1.33
N THR A 170 16.64 1.92 -0.75
CA THR A 170 16.52 3.36 -0.50
C THR A 170 16.11 3.96 -1.84
N PRO A 171 14.96 4.64 -1.96
CA PRO A 171 14.71 5.45 -3.14
C PRO A 171 15.84 6.47 -3.18
N GLU A 172 16.80 6.31 -4.08
CA GLU A 172 17.60 7.46 -4.47
C GLU A 172 16.59 8.47 -5.01
N THR A 173 16.52 9.65 -4.39
CA THR A 173 15.77 10.75 -5.01
C THR A 173 16.43 10.95 -6.37
N PRO A 174 15.73 10.70 -7.49
CA PRO A 174 16.35 10.85 -8.79
C PRO A 174 16.85 12.28 -8.91
N PRO A 175 18.02 12.53 -9.52
CA PRO A 175 18.44 13.89 -9.80
C PRO A 175 17.32 14.57 -10.58
N LEU A 176 16.96 15.79 -10.17
CA LEU A 176 15.96 16.60 -10.87
C LEU A 176 16.28 16.60 -12.36
N SER A 177 15.27 16.37 -13.20
CA SER A 177 15.43 16.51 -14.66
C SER A 177 15.92 17.92 -15.00
N PRO A 178 16.59 18.13 -16.15
CA PRO A 178 17.06 19.46 -16.56
C PRO A 178 15.94 20.53 -16.57
N LEU A 179 14.69 20.11 -16.77
CA LEU A 179 13.52 20.98 -16.76
C LEU A 179 13.08 21.34 -15.33
N GLN A 180 13.09 20.38 -14.41
CA GLN A 180 12.84 20.62 -12.98
C GLN A 180 13.94 21.50 -12.36
N GLN A 181 15.20 21.31 -12.75
CA GLN A 181 16.31 22.18 -12.33
C GLN A 181 16.11 23.63 -12.76
N ARG A 182 15.72 23.85 -14.03
CA ARG A 182 15.42 25.18 -14.56
C ARG A 182 14.21 25.82 -13.87
N PHE A 183 13.20 25.03 -13.54
CA PHE A 183 12.01 25.51 -12.83
C PHE A 183 12.33 25.93 -11.38
N HIS A 184 13.16 25.16 -10.67
CA HIS A 184 13.63 25.53 -9.34
C HIS A 184 14.46 26.82 -9.38
N GLN A 185 15.41 26.94 -10.31
CA GLN A 185 16.22 28.15 -10.49
C GLN A 185 15.38 29.39 -10.81
N ALA A 186 14.27 29.24 -11.55
CA ALA A 186 13.40 30.36 -11.90
C ALA A 186 12.55 30.88 -10.72
N ASN A 187 12.36 30.08 -9.66
CA ASN A 187 11.53 30.42 -8.51
C ASN A 187 12.34 30.86 -7.27
N GLU A 188 13.66 30.88 -7.35
CA GLU A 188 14.58 31.36 -6.29
C GLU A 188 14.98 32.84 -6.47
N HIS A 189 14.27 33.57 -7.33
CA HIS A 189 14.48 35.01 -7.62
C HIS A 189 13.19 35.82 -7.48
#